data_AF-A0A534V6R2-F1
#
_entry.id   AF-A0A534V6R2-F1
#
_cell.length_a   1.000
_cell.length_b   1.000
_cell.length_c   1.000
_cell.angle_alpha   90.00
_cell.angle_beta   90.00
_cell.angle_gamma   90.00
#
_symmetry.space_group_name_H-M   'P 1'
#
loop_
_entity.id
_entity.type
_entity.pdbx_description
1 polymer ?
#
loop_
_entity_poly.entity_id
_entity_poly.type
_entity_poly.pdbx_seq_one_letter_code
_entity_poly.pdbx_strand_id
1 'polypeptide(L)'
;APPKRRYGHARGRDRSRFDVAIVAKAPIAQFAAWGKERGWRFSPLYSSSRTTFNRDYNAESDEAGQLPIAHVFTRADGRIHHRWSSELFAAPRDPGQHPRHVDYMWPIWKVLDVTPDGRGADWHPRYRYDA
;
A
#
# COMPACT_ATOMS: atom_id res chain seq x y z
N ALA A 1 45.41 -28.38 -5.53
CA ALA A 1 44.05 -28.01 -5.09
C ALA A 1 43.93 -26.49 -5.06
N PRO A 2 42.90 -25.86 -5.65
CA PRO A 2 42.76 -24.40 -5.61
C PRO A 2 42.18 -23.95 -4.26
N PRO A 3 42.44 -22.71 -3.83
CA PRO A 3 42.08 -22.25 -2.49
C PRO A 3 40.58 -21.91 -2.38
N LYS A 4 39.99 -22.25 -1.24
CA LYS A 4 38.59 -21.92 -0.90
C LYS A 4 38.43 -20.41 -0.73
N ARG A 5 37.74 -19.75 -1.69
CA ARG A 5 37.24 -18.38 -1.50
C ARG A 5 36.20 -18.38 -0.38
N ARG A 6 36.46 -17.62 0.68
CA ARG A 6 35.43 -17.25 1.66
C ARG A 6 34.47 -16.27 0.98
N TYR A 7 33.23 -16.70 0.73
CA TYR A 7 32.15 -15.81 0.32
C TYR A 7 31.72 -15.01 1.55
N GLY A 8 32.03 -13.71 1.55
CA GLY A 8 31.37 -12.77 2.45
C GLY A 8 29.88 -12.73 2.12
N HIS A 9 29.03 -12.83 3.15
CA HIS A 9 27.59 -12.64 3.03
C HIS A 9 27.29 -11.16 2.71
N ALA A 10 27.42 -10.78 1.44
CA ALA A 10 26.59 -9.72 0.89
C ALA A 10 25.16 -10.27 0.86
N ARG A 11 24.21 -9.63 1.56
CA ARG A 11 22.78 -9.89 1.35
C ARG A 11 22.43 -9.42 -0.06
N GLY A 12 22.65 -10.30 -1.04
CA GLY A 12 22.19 -10.11 -2.39
C GLY A 12 20.68 -9.94 -2.36
N ARG A 13 20.21 -8.76 -2.76
CA ARG A 13 18.81 -8.54 -3.10
C ARG A 13 18.59 -9.34 -4.39
N ASP A 14 18.10 -10.56 -4.25
CA ASP A 14 17.61 -11.37 -5.37
C ASP A 14 16.45 -10.63 -6.07
N ARG A 15 16.29 -10.89 -7.36
CA ARG A 15 15.79 -9.99 -8.42
C ARG A 15 14.28 -9.70 -8.31
N SER A 16 13.87 -8.85 -7.37
CA SER A 16 12.50 -8.31 -7.37
C SER A 16 12.27 -7.47 -8.63
N ARG A 17 11.12 -7.69 -9.30
CA ARG A 17 10.71 -6.90 -10.49
C ARG A 17 10.24 -5.50 -10.10
N PHE A 18 9.92 -5.30 -8.82
CA PHE A 18 9.50 -4.03 -8.22
C PHE A 18 9.71 -4.09 -6.69
N ASP A 19 9.75 -2.92 -6.05
CA ASP A 19 9.73 -2.76 -4.60
C ASP A 19 8.37 -2.18 -4.17
N VAL A 20 7.96 -2.44 -2.93
CA VAL A 20 6.71 -1.92 -2.34
C VAL A 20 7.04 -1.00 -1.18
N ALA A 21 6.31 0.11 -1.08
CA ALA A 21 6.37 1.05 0.03
C ALA A 21 4.95 1.35 0.51
N ILE A 22 4.75 1.35 1.84
CA ILE A 22 3.49 1.80 2.43
C ILE A 22 3.73 3.18 3.02
N VAL A 23 2.96 4.17 2.58
CA VAL A 23 3.11 5.57 2.99
C VAL A 23 1.84 6.00 3.73
N ALA A 24 2.00 6.67 4.87
CA ALA A 24 0.88 7.25 5.61
C ALA A 24 1.23 8.63 6.16
N LYS A 25 0.24 9.53 6.19
CA LYS A 25 0.36 10.87 6.80
C LYS A 25 0.19 10.77 8.32
N ALA A 26 1.09 10.02 8.95
CA ALA A 26 1.14 9.80 10.40
C ALA A 26 2.59 9.87 10.88
N PRO A 27 2.87 10.35 12.11
CA PRO A 27 4.22 10.31 12.67
C PRO A 27 4.81 8.90 12.63
N ILE A 28 6.07 8.76 12.19
CA ILE A 28 6.68 7.44 11.95
C ILE A 28 6.66 6.53 13.19
N ALA A 29 6.80 7.08 14.39
CA ALA A 29 6.74 6.30 15.64
C ALA A 29 5.37 5.64 15.84
N GLN A 30 4.29 6.41 15.62
CA GLN A 30 2.91 5.90 15.71
C GLN A 30 2.64 4.87 14.61
N PHE A 31 3.08 5.15 13.38
CA PHE A 31 2.86 4.26 12.25
C PHE A 31 3.62 2.93 12.38
N ALA A 32 4.85 2.98 12.88
CA ALA A 32 5.65 1.78 13.17
C ALA A 32 5.04 0.95 14.30
N ALA A 33 4.57 1.59 15.38
CA ALA A 33 3.87 0.90 16.47
C ALA A 33 2.60 0.20 15.95
N TRP A 34 1.83 0.89 15.10
CA TRP A 34 0.64 0.35 14.45
C TRP A 34 0.95 -0.89 13.60
N GLY A 35 1.96 -0.79 12.72
CA GLY A 35 2.39 -1.92 11.89
C GLY A 35 2.85 -3.11 12.73
N LYS A 36 3.56 -2.87 13.85
CA LYS A 36 3.99 -3.91 14.77
C LYS A 36 2.82 -4.63 15.43
N GLU A 37 1.84 -3.88 15.94
CA GLU A 37 0.62 -4.44 16.56
C GLU A 37 -0.16 -5.33 15.58
N ARG A 38 -0.23 -4.92 14.31
CA ARG A 38 -0.89 -5.66 13.22
C ARG A 38 -0.01 -6.73 12.58
N GLY A 39 1.20 -6.96 13.07
CA GLY A 39 2.11 -7.99 12.56
C GLY A 39 2.65 -7.73 11.14
N TRP A 40 2.67 -6.48 10.68
CA TRP A 40 3.21 -6.11 9.37
C TRP A 40 4.74 -6.25 9.39
N ARG A 41 5.26 -7.28 8.70
CA ARG A 41 6.69 -7.64 8.73
C ARG A 41 7.41 -7.46 7.39
N PHE A 42 6.67 -7.29 6.30
CA PHE A 42 7.20 -7.50 4.95
C PHE A 42 7.34 -6.23 4.12
N SER A 43 6.84 -5.08 4.61
CA SER A 43 6.83 -3.83 3.83
C SER A 43 7.47 -2.69 4.62
N PRO A 44 8.37 -1.90 3.99
CA PRO A 44 8.87 -0.68 4.60
C PRO A 44 7.73 0.33 4.76
N LEU A 45 7.67 0.93 5.95
CA LEU A 45 6.71 1.96 6.32
C LEU A 45 7.37 3.32 6.23
N TYR A 46 6.74 4.24 5.51
CA TYR A 46 7.20 5.61 5.33
C TYR A 46 6.17 6.60 5.85
N SER A 47 6.65 7.64 6.52
CA SER A 47 5.82 8.74 6.99
C SER A 47 5.87 9.90 6.02
N SER A 48 4.70 10.41 5.64
CA SER A 48 4.53 11.67 4.90
C SER A 48 4.01 12.80 5.79
N SER A 49 4.06 12.64 7.13
CA SER A 49 3.40 13.59 8.06
C SER A 49 3.94 15.02 8.03
N ARG A 50 5.13 15.23 7.47
CA ARG A 50 5.79 16.54 7.33
C ARG A 50 6.05 16.91 5.87
N THR A 51 5.30 16.32 4.96
CA THR A 51 5.41 16.57 3.53
C THR A 51 4.03 16.80 2.93
N THR A 52 4.01 17.22 1.68
CA THR A 52 2.81 17.42 0.89
C THR A 52 2.48 16.21 0.02
N PHE A 53 3.22 15.10 0.16
CA PHE A 53 3.16 13.94 -0.72
C PHE A 53 1.73 13.46 -0.98
N ASN A 54 0.94 13.19 0.06
CA ASN A 54 -0.41 12.66 -0.10
C ASN A 54 -1.30 13.63 -0.89
N ARG A 55 -1.23 14.93 -0.59
CA ARG A 55 -1.97 15.97 -1.33
C ARG A 55 -1.50 16.07 -2.78
N ASP A 56 -0.18 16.14 -3.02
CA ASP A 56 0.40 16.33 -4.35
C ASP A 56 0.13 15.14 -5.30
N TYR A 57 -0.22 13.97 -4.73
CA TYR A 57 -0.60 12.77 -5.47
C TYR A 57 -2.10 12.41 -5.32
N ASN A 58 -2.95 13.37 -4.93
CA ASN A 58 -4.42 13.20 -4.83
C ASN A 58 -4.86 12.04 -3.91
N ALA A 59 -4.06 11.75 -2.88
CA ALA A 59 -4.34 10.79 -1.83
C ALA A 59 -4.85 11.46 -0.53
N GLU A 60 -5.37 12.69 -0.65
CA GLU A 60 -5.94 13.49 0.44
C GLU A 60 -7.21 14.17 -0.07
N SER A 61 -8.31 14.07 0.67
CA SER A 61 -9.56 14.77 0.37
C SER A 61 -9.48 16.25 0.75
N ASP A 62 -10.45 17.04 0.32
CA ASP A 62 -10.55 18.47 0.64
C ASP A 62 -10.63 18.74 2.16
N GLU A 63 -11.15 17.78 2.93
CA GLU A 63 -11.22 17.81 4.40
C GLU A 63 -9.97 17.20 5.07
N ALA A 64 -8.87 17.05 4.34
CA ALA A 64 -7.63 16.39 4.76
C ALA A 64 -7.77 14.89 5.12
N GLY A 65 -8.87 14.25 4.71
CA GLY A 65 -9.08 12.81 4.85
C GLY A 65 -8.11 12.02 3.98
N GLN A 66 -7.54 10.93 4.52
CA GLN A 66 -6.53 10.16 3.81
C GLN A 66 -7.18 9.10 2.89
N LEU A 67 -6.80 9.12 1.62
CA LEU A 67 -7.37 8.24 0.59
C LEU A 67 -6.37 7.11 0.23
N PRO A 68 -6.83 5.87 0.05
CA PRO A 68 -5.96 4.71 -0.13
C PRO A 68 -5.43 4.55 -1.58
N ILE A 69 -4.79 5.57 -2.14
CA ILE A 69 -4.34 5.57 -3.54
C ILE A 69 -3.02 4.79 -3.71
N ALA A 70 -2.95 3.93 -4.72
CA ALA A 70 -1.74 3.27 -5.18
C ALA A 70 -1.08 4.05 -6.31
N HIS A 71 0.24 4.15 -6.27
CA HIS A 71 1.06 4.84 -7.27
C HIS A 71 2.20 3.95 -7.74
N VAL A 72 2.58 4.09 -9.00
CA VAL A 72 3.78 3.47 -9.57
C VAL A 72 4.80 4.55 -9.90
N PHE A 73 6.00 4.39 -9.35
CA PHE A 73 7.15 5.23 -9.63
C PHE A 73 8.24 4.40 -10.31
N THR A 74 8.99 5.05 -11.20
CA THR A 74 10.18 4.47 -11.82
C THR A 74 11.36 5.39 -11.63
N ARG A 75 12.56 4.81 -11.49
CA ARG A 75 13.81 5.57 -11.52
C ARG A 75 14.48 5.38 -12.89
N ALA A 76 14.72 6.47 -13.59
CA ALA A 76 15.44 6.50 -14.86
C ALA A 76 16.33 7.74 -14.88
N ASP A 77 17.55 7.62 -15.40
CA ASP A 77 18.50 8.73 -15.55
C ASP A 77 18.71 9.56 -14.27
N GLY A 78 18.79 8.87 -13.13
CA GLY A 78 18.95 9.48 -11.80
C GLY A 78 17.69 10.15 -11.24
N ARG A 79 16.61 10.28 -12.02
CA ARG A 79 15.35 10.94 -11.65
C ARG A 79 14.25 9.95 -11.30
N ILE A 80 13.29 10.39 -10.48
CA ILE A 80 12.07 9.66 -10.18
C ILE A 80 10.94 10.19 -11.07
N HIS A 81 10.21 9.27 -11.68
CA HIS A 81 9.07 9.56 -12.53
C HIS A 81 7.83 8.85 -12.00
N HIS A 82 6.76 9.60 -11.78
CA HIS A 82 5.43 9.05 -11.59
C HIS A 82 4.93 8.45 -12.92
N ARG A 83 4.38 7.24 -12.89
CA ARG A 83 3.94 6.52 -14.10
C ARG A 83 2.46 6.20 -14.12
N TRP A 84 1.86 6.01 -12.95
CA TRP A 84 0.47 5.58 -12.86
C TRP A 84 -0.06 5.80 -11.45
N SER A 85 -1.33 6.21 -11.37
CA SER A 85 -2.14 6.23 -10.15
C SER A 85 -3.35 5.32 -10.33
N SER A 86 -3.84 4.76 -9.23
CA SER A 86 -5.09 4.02 -9.18
C SER A 86 -6.30 4.97 -9.25
N GLU A 87 -6.61 5.46 -10.44
CA GLU A 87 -7.63 6.50 -10.68
C GLU A 87 -9.08 6.02 -10.52
N LEU A 88 -9.31 4.70 -10.54
CA LEU A 88 -10.63 4.09 -10.35
C LEU A 88 -11.26 4.46 -8.98
N PHE A 89 -10.48 4.98 -8.02
CA PHE A 89 -11.00 5.55 -6.78
C PHE A 89 -11.97 6.71 -7.02
N ALA A 90 -11.70 7.55 -8.03
CA ALA A 90 -12.48 8.73 -8.34
C ALA A 90 -13.61 8.45 -9.36
N ALA A 91 -13.71 7.22 -9.88
CA ALA A 91 -14.73 6.87 -10.85
C ALA A 91 -16.09 6.64 -10.17
N PRO A 92 -17.21 6.90 -10.88
CA PRO A 92 -18.53 6.47 -10.42
C PRO A 92 -18.57 4.96 -10.16
N ARG A 93 -19.28 4.57 -9.11
CA ARG A 93 -19.59 3.18 -8.81
C ARG A 93 -20.96 2.82 -9.37
N ASP A 94 -21.14 1.56 -9.77
CA ASP A 94 -22.47 1.06 -10.13
C ASP A 94 -23.42 1.14 -8.92
N PRO A 95 -24.72 1.43 -9.15
CA PRO A 95 -25.72 1.46 -8.08
C PRO A 95 -25.66 0.20 -7.20
N GLY A 96 -25.58 0.38 -5.88
CA GLY A 96 -25.50 -0.74 -4.93
C GLY A 96 -24.15 -1.47 -4.82
N GLN A 97 -23.14 -1.17 -5.67
CA GLN A 97 -21.81 -1.80 -5.62
C GLN A 97 -20.73 -1.00 -4.87
N HIS A 98 -19.96 -1.66 -4.00
CA HIS A 98 -18.75 -1.06 -3.42
C HIS A 98 -17.73 -0.61 -4.49
N PRO A 99 -16.93 0.46 -4.24
CA PRO A 99 -15.84 0.84 -5.13
C PRO A 99 -14.88 -0.34 -5.38
N ARG A 100 -14.43 -0.52 -6.64
CA ARG A 100 -13.59 -1.65 -7.06
C ARG A 100 -12.09 -1.34 -7.16
N HIS A 101 -11.75 -0.05 -7.03
CA HIS A 101 -10.43 0.56 -6.96
C HIS A 101 -9.19 -0.39 -6.97
N VAL A 102 -8.58 -0.64 -5.82
CA VAL A 102 -7.39 -1.51 -5.66
C VAL A 102 -7.77 -2.92 -5.18
N ASP A 103 -8.95 -3.43 -5.54
CA ASP A 103 -9.39 -4.79 -5.19
C ASP A 103 -8.40 -5.87 -5.67
N TYR A 104 -7.59 -5.58 -6.70
CA TYR A 104 -6.52 -6.46 -7.14
C TYR A 104 -5.33 -6.55 -6.16
N MET A 105 -5.13 -5.56 -5.29
CA MET A 105 -4.13 -5.55 -4.22
C MET A 105 -4.71 -5.94 -2.86
N TRP A 106 -6.03 -5.86 -2.70
CA TRP A 106 -6.77 -6.19 -1.50
C TRP A 106 -7.56 -7.49 -1.69
N PRO A 107 -6.88 -8.67 -1.61
CA PRO A 107 -7.48 -9.93 -2.02
C PRO A 107 -8.70 -10.31 -1.20
N ILE A 108 -8.87 -9.76 0.01
CA ILE A 108 -10.04 -10.00 0.86
C ILE A 108 -11.36 -9.77 0.12
N TRP A 109 -11.46 -8.71 -0.69
CA TRP A 109 -12.69 -8.40 -1.42
C TRP A 109 -13.01 -9.44 -2.50
N LYS A 110 -11.98 -9.92 -3.20
CA LYS A 110 -12.12 -11.00 -4.19
C LYS A 110 -12.49 -12.33 -3.53
N VAL A 111 -11.96 -12.59 -2.34
CA VAL A 111 -12.29 -13.80 -1.57
C VAL A 111 -13.73 -13.74 -1.07
N LEU A 112 -14.18 -12.60 -0.55
CA LEU A 112 -15.56 -12.45 -0.10
C LEU A 112 -16.58 -12.55 -1.25
N ASP A 113 -16.24 -12.01 -2.43
CA ASP A 113 -17.10 -12.07 -3.63
C ASP A 113 -17.47 -13.49 -4.08
N VAL A 114 -16.64 -14.49 -3.76
CA VAL A 114 -16.89 -15.89 -4.13
C VAL A 114 -17.58 -16.69 -3.02
N THR A 115 -17.87 -16.06 -1.87
CA THR A 115 -18.68 -16.69 -0.82
C THR A 115 -20.18 -16.52 -1.13
N PRO A 116 -21.06 -17.42 -0.65
CA PRO A 116 -22.51 -17.27 -0.86
C PRO A 116 -23.08 -15.94 -0.35
N ASP A 117 -22.52 -15.39 0.72
CA ASP A 117 -22.97 -14.13 1.33
C ASP A 117 -22.36 -12.88 0.65
N GLY A 118 -21.40 -13.08 -0.27
CA GLY A 118 -20.66 -12.02 -0.93
C GLY A 118 -19.85 -11.15 0.04
N ARG A 119 -19.54 -9.91 -0.37
CA ARG A 119 -18.79 -8.94 0.46
C ARG A 119 -19.61 -8.16 1.49
N GLY A 120 -20.93 -8.37 1.55
CA GLY A 120 -21.85 -7.61 2.40
C GLY A 120 -22.01 -6.14 1.99
N ALA A 121 -23.05 -5.49 2.50
CA ALA A 121 -23.33 -4.07 2.21
C ALA A 121 -22.66 -3.11 3.21
N ASP A 122 -22.52 -3.52 4.47
CA ASP A 122 -22.23 -2.61 5.59
C ASP A 122 -20.86 -2.84 6.27
N TRP A 123 -20.12 -3.86 5.83
CA TRP A 123 -18.83 -4.20 6.42
C TRP A 123 -17.67 -3.58 5.63
N HIS A 124 -16.81 -2.86 6.34
CA HIS A 124 -15.55 -2.33 5.85
C HIS A 124 -14.42 -2.57 6.85
N PRO A 125 -13.16 -2.65 6.41
CA PRO A 125 -12.03 -2.74 7.31
C PRO A 125 -12.00 -1.57 8.29
N ARG A 126 -11.92 -1.88 9.57
CA ARG A 126 -11.92 -0.88 10.64
C ARG A 126 -10.55 -0.70 11.25
N TYR A 127 -10.30 0.52 11.73
CA TYR A 127 -9.12 0.81 12.53
C TYR A 127 -9.10 -0.06 13.79
N ARG A 128 -10.24 -0.31 14.45
CA ARG A 128 -10.35 -1.28 15.54
C ARG A 128 -11.55 -2.19 15.31
N TYR A 129 -11.41 -3.44 15.74
CA TYR A 129 -12.50 -4.40 15.81
C TYR A 129 -12.74 -4.70 17.28
N ASP A 130 -14.00 -4.87 17.66
CA ASP A 130 -14.35 -5.36 18.99
C ASP A 130 -13.82 -6.79 19.14
N ALA A 131 -13.44 -7.16 20.37
CA ALA A 131 -12.89 -8.47 20.70
C ALA A 131 -13.96 -9.55 20.74
#